data_AF-A0A397IXQ4-F1
#
_entry.id   AF-A0A397IXQ4-F1
#
_cell.length_a   1.000
_cell.length_b   1.000
_cell.length_c   1.000
_cell.angle_alpha   90.00
_cell.angle_beta   90.00
_cell.angle_gamma   90.00
#
_symmetry.space_group_name_H-M   'P 1'
#
loop_
_entity.id
_entity.type
_entity.pdbx_description
1 polymer ?
#
loop_
_entity_poly.entity_id
_entity_poly.type
_entity_poly.pdbx_seq_one_letter_code
_entity_poly.pdbx_strand_id
1 'polypeptide(L)'
;MPLKDIHQAHQIISKSKESTDTLESTLSVSPLQPFLHHQVLNMTTKKKFLEKWFNTTETIIDNLLTAAEKVDALNSYSVYTDGSNQDFDGHNIMGLGWVIPISDDTRDDIEFRCTTEFFPSSTKAEIMALITAIAIAPVNCKVEILSDSQGAINIFNNILNNSLGKNKKNEISNNNNMILTLVAQQIIKELKLQISLVKVKAHSGIKYNELADCLAQVSTISPFQDPRISINSYSLNQLKVIPRWKNITLDYSIKIATKKLNKEIWTQKWLRQNRIRWWIHTNKAKNVNWDLTWKAVHPSKISSLTSGFREASSRKFSLKLLNDELPTLSNLHKRNPLLYKTNQCPFCQIEIENNIHIFTCSSQTGINPLEELKEKFKKILIHEAANILQLKLNLESLKKKLDIYTNDFDLRNQHLMEFDQICFLDIIAGLIPNSLVLLFKEIMGNSKDGKLVVLRSMYKLKLLLFQLWKYRCEKFLIWERSQNIKAKDKKLGRKKPNNTSTMIDESIDMRVYDDVIYDQQQQTKNLQICNYNMDYGSGEKRNSFNTAVHYAKHWLYAKILSGISIKGTSRFYKTN
;
A
#
# COMPACT_ATOMS: atom_id res chain seq x y z
N MET A 1 -2.75 2.29 20.94
CA MET A 1 -1.75 3.14 20.27
C MET A 1 -0.42 2.58 20.68
N PRO A 2 0.47 2.21 19.76
CA PRO A 2 1.82 1.89 20.16
C PRO A 2 2.47 3.19 20.69
N LEU A 3 3.25 3.10 21.77
CA LEU A 3 3.97 4.22 22.41
C LEU A 3 4.73 5.13 21.40
N LYS A 4 5.06 4.57 20.22
CA LYS A 4 5.79 5.21 19.11
C LYS A 4 5.16 6.51 18.59
N ASP A 5 3.83 6.63 18.61
CA ASP A 5 3.15 7.79 18.01
C ASP A 5 3.12 9.01 18.96
N ILE A 6 3.37 8.81 20.27
CA ILE A 6 3.34 9.86 21.30
C ILE A 6 4.73 10.51 21.46
N HIS A 7 5.80 9.73 21.39
CA HIS A 7 7.18 10.24 21.46
C HIS A 7 7.58 11.08 20.24
N GLN A 8 7.05 10.75 19.06
CA GLN A 8 7.31 11.48 17.82
C GLN A 8 6.74 12.91 17.84
N ALA A 9 5.66 13.15 18.61
CA ALA A 9 5.10 14.48 18.79
C ALA A 9 5.93 15.35 19.76
N HIS A 10 6.52 14.76 20.80
CA HIS A 10 7.33 15.47 21.79
C HIS A 10 8.72 15.87 21.27
N GLN A 11 9.36 15.05 20.42
CA GLN A 11 10.71 15.35 19.89
C GLN A 11 10.74 16.47 18.82
N ILE A 12 9.60 16.75 18.16
CA ILE A 12 9.51 17.82 17.16
C ILE A 12 9.45 19.21 17.81
N ILE A 13 9.03 19.27 19.09
CA ILE A 13 8.83 20.54 19.82
C ILE A 13 10.11 20.97 20.57
N SER A 14 10.99 20.03 20.96
CA SER A 14 12.19 20.34 21.73
C SER A 14 13.41 20.75 20.91
N LYS A 15 13.49 20.39 19.61
CA LYS A 15 14.65 20.69 18.75
C LYS A 15 14.66 22.10 18.13
N SER A 16 13.67 22.94 18.39
CA SER A 16 13.54 24.27 17.79
C SER A 16 14.15 25.42 18.62
N LYS A 17 14.84 25.13 19.73
CA LYS A 17 15.23 26.16 20.71
C LYS A 17 16.71 26.34 21.01
N GLU A 18 17.63 25.57 20.43
CA GLU A 18 19.04 25.66 20.81
C GLU A 18 19.98 25.82 19.60
N SER A 19 20.92 26.76 19.75
CA SER A 19 22.15 27.01 18.99
C SER A 19 22.09 27.95 17.78
N THR A 20 22.05 29.25 18.07
CA THR A 20 22.79 30.30 17.36
C THR A 20 23.95 30.78 18.24
N ASP A 21 25.04 31.26 17.61
CA ASP A 21 26.26 31.91 18.15
C ASP A 21 27.40 30.93 18.56
N THR A 22 28.70 31.07 18.24
CA THR A 22 29.59 32.18 17.83
C THR A 22 30.80 31.67 17.00
N LEU A 23 31.42 32.58 16.22
CA LEU A 23 32.68 32.46 15.43
C LEU A 23 33.84 33.19 16.16
N GLU A 24 35.08 32.69 16.02
CA GLU A 24 36.40 33.43 15.96
C GLU A 24 37.54 32.38 16.10
N SER A 25 38.31 32.02 15.06
CA SER A 25 39.49 32.65 14.42
C SER A 25 40.80 32.66 15.25
N THR A 26 41.82 31.91 14.80
CA THR A 26 43.23 32.35 14.72
C THR A 26 44.05 31.40 13.85
N LEU A 27 44.73 31.96 12.86
CA LEU A 27 45.70 31.31 11.95
C LEU A 27 47.13 31.54 12.46
N SER A 28 48.00 30.55 12.32
CA SER A 28 49.46 30.75 12.22
C SER A 28 50.08 29.64 11.38
N VAL A 29 50.75 29.99 10.29
CA VAL A 29 51.48 29.07 9.39
C VAL A 29 52.97 29.41 9.44
N SER A 30 53.81 28.38 9.37
CA SER A 30 55.23 28.50 8.99
C SER A 30 55.63 27.34 8.06
N PRO A 31 56.66 27.50 7.21
CA PRO A 31 56.71 26.90 5.87
C PRO A 31 57.57 25.63 5.78
N LEU A 32 57.15 24.67 4.94
CA LEU A 32 57.91 23.45 4.62
C LEU A 32 58.06 23.23 3.10
N GLN A 33 59.19 22.63 2.76
CA GLN A 33 59.90 22.54 1.48
C GLN A 33 59.20 21.75 0.34
N PRO A 34 59.70 21.87 -0.93
CA PRO A 34 58.91 21.66 -2.15
C PRO A 34 58.45 20.24 -2.51
N PHE A 35 58.97 19.19 -1.85
CA PHE A 35 58.62 17.80 -2.18
C PHE A 35 57.35 17.29 -1.45
N LEU A 36 57.06 17.79 -0.25
CA LEU A 36 55.75 17.57 0.40
C LEU A 36 54.63 18.30 -0.34
N HIS A 37 54.94 19.38 -1.07
CA HIS A 37 53.94 20.30 -1.57
C HIS A 37 53.02 19.64 -2.60
N HIS A 38 53.51 18.71 -3.43
CA HIS A 38 52.69 18.07 -4.46
C HIS A 38 51.73 16.99 -3.90
N GLN A 39 52.17 16.20 -2.91
CA GLN A 39 51.30 15.25 -2.20
C GLN A 39 50.27 15.99 -1.32
N VAL A 40 50.71 17.01 -0.57
CA VAL A 40 49.84 17.84 0.27
C VAL A 40 48.81 18.62 -0.56
N LEU A 41 49.18 19.12 -1.75
CA LEU A 41 48.26 19.81 -2.66
C LEU A 41 47.24 18.85 -3.28
N ASN A 42 47.64 17.62 -3.63
CA ASN A 42 46.72 16.58 -4.10
C ASN A 42 45.71 16.19 -3.01
N MET A 43 46.20 15.98 -1.77
CA MET A 43 45.36 15.63 -0.63
C MET A 43 44.39 16.73 -0.21
N THR A 44 44.84 17.98 -0.21
CA THR A 44 43.96 19.14 0.04
C THR A 44 42.87 19.26 -1.03
N THR A 45 43.20 18.91 -2.28
CA THR A 45 42.24 18.89 -3.39
C THR A 45 41.24 17.75 -3.25
N LYS A 46 41.69 16.56 -2.83
CA LYS A 46 40.81 15.40 -2.57
C LYS A 46 39.88 15.64 -1.38
N LYS A 47 40.37 16.23 -0.28
CA LYS A 47 39.53 16.61 0.88
C LYS A 47 38.40 17.55 0.46
N LYS A 48 38.74 18.63 -0.27
CA LYS A 48 37.74 19.56 -0.83
C LYS A 48 36.76 18.88 -1.78
N PHE A 49 37.21 17.91 -2.57
CA PHE A 49 36.34 17.13 -3.44
C PHE A 49 35.34 16.28 -2.65
N LEU A 50 35.77 15.61 -1.57
CA LEU A 50 34.89 14.81 -0.72
C LEU A 50 33.89 15.68 0.05
N GLU A 51 34.36 16.79 0.64
CA GLU A 51 33.52 17.77 1.35
C GLU A 51 32.51 18.46 0.42
N LYS A 52 32.86 18.63 -0.86
CA LYS A 52 31.91 19.10 -1.88
C LYS A 52 30.75 18.13 -2.03
N TRP A 53 30.96 16.82 -1.99
CA TRP A 53 29.92 15.83 -2.29
C TRP A 53 29.20 15.27 -1.07
N PHE A 54 29.83 15.30 0.12
CA PHE A 54 29.32 14.64 1.31
C PHE A 54 29.16 15.61 2.48
N ASN A 55 27.98 15.59 3.10
CA ASN A 55 27.71 16.22 4.40
C ASN A 55 27.87 15.15 5.48
N THR A 56 28.96 15.21 6.24
CA THR A 56 29.32 14.23 7.28
C THR A 56 30.30 14.86 8.29
N THR A 57 30.74 14.08 9.29
CA THR A 57 31.74 14.49 10.27
C THR A 57 33.14 14.47 9.66
N GLU A 58 34.05 15.27 10.20
CA GLU A 58 35.45 15.30 9.75
C GLU A 58 36.11 13.91 9.82
N THR A 59 35.81 13.13 10.86
CA THR A 59 36.27 11.74 11.01
C THR A 59 35.93 10.84 9.81
N ILE A 60 34.78 11.03 9.17
CA ILE A 60 34.38 10.21 8.02
C ILE A 60 35.05 10.69 6.75
N ILE A 61 35.23 12.00 6.60
CA ILE A 61 36.05 12.54 5.52
C ILE A 61 37.48 12.02 5.62
N ASP A 62 38.07 12.00 6.81
CA ASP A 62 39.44 11.51 7.03
C ASP A 62 39.56 10.00 6.77
N ASN A 63 38.56 9.20 7.14
CA ASN A 63 38.51 7.78 6.77
C ASN A 63 38.47 7.57 5.25
N LEU A 64 37.66 8.37 4.54
CA LEU A 64 37.61 8.33 3.07
C LEU A 64 38.92 8.83 2.44
N LEU A 65 39.60 9.81 3.05
CA LEU A 65 40.90 10.30 2.59
C LEU A 65 41.98 9.23 2.78
N THR A 66 42.02 8.58 3.93
CA THR A 66 42.94 7.46 4.20
C THR A 66 42.75 6.34 3.17
N ALA A 67 41.51 6.03 2.82
CA ALA A 67 41.22 5.08 1.76
C ALA A 67 41.64 5.59 0.36
N ALA A 68 41.42 6.87 0.06
CA ALA A 68 41.84 7.50 -1.17
C ALA A 68 43.36 7.48 -1.35
N GLU A 69 44.14 7.73 -0.29
CA GLU A 69 45.60 7.67 -0.29
C GLU A 69 46.11 6.29 -0.70
N LYS A 70 45.52 5.23 -0.14
CA LYS A 70 45.90 3.85 -0.44
C LYS A 70 45.63 3.46 -1.90
N VAL A 71 44.67 4.10 -2.56
CA VAL A 71 44.34 3.84 -3.98
C VAL A 71 44.91 4.86 -4.96
N ASP A 72 45.57 5.95 -4.50
CA ASP A 72 45.99 7.07 -5.35
C ASP A 72 46.97 6.64 -6.45
N ALA A 73 47.84 5.67 -6.15
CA ALA A 73 48.80 5.11 -7.10
C ALA A 73 48.22 4.04 -8.05
N LEU A 74 46.96 3.63 -7.86
CA LEU A 74 46.34 2.54 -8.62
C LEU A 74 45.64 3.06 -9.88
N ASN A 75 46.03 2.50 -11.03
CA ASN A 75 45.33 2.75 -12.30
C ASN A 75 44.01 1.97 -12.41
N SER A 76 43.85 0.91 -11.62
CA SER A 76 42.62 0.13 -11.53
C SER A 76 42.49 -0.61 -10.21
N TYR A 77 41.28 -0.76 -9.68
CA TYR A 77 40.98 -1.62 -8.54
C TYR A 77 39.58 -2.23 -8.62
N SER A 78 39.39 -3.34 -7.90
CA SER A 78 38.10 -3.99 -7.72
C SER A 78 37.56 -3.72 -6.32
N VAL A 79 36.26 -3.46 -6.18
CA VAL A 79 35.62 -3.12 -4.90
C VAL A 79 34.33 -3.93 -4.73
N TYR A 80 34.15 -4.51 -3.55
CA TYR A 80 32.92 -5.18 -3.14
C TYR A 80 32.08 -4.21 -2.34
N THR A 81 30.80 -4.08 -2.66
CA THR A 81 29.90 -3.09 -2.03
C THR A 81 28.58 -3.69 -1.60
N ASP A 82 28.08 -3.29 -0.43
CA ASP A 82 26.77 -3.69 0.07
C ASP A 82 26.07 -2.56 0.84
N GLY A 83 24.74 -2.68 0.99
CA GLY A 83 23.89 -1.78 1.75
C GLY A 83 22.75 -2.50 2.44
N SER A 84 22.57 -2.24 3.73
CA SER A 84 21.49 -2.81 4.53
C SER A 84 20.39 -1.79 4.82
N ASN A 85 19.18 -2.27 5.11
CA ASN A 85 18.11 -1.46 5.68
C ASN A 85 17.40 -2.26 6.78
N GLN A 86 17.66 -1.90 8.03
CA GLN A 86 17.20 -2.61 9.21
C GLN A 86 16.17 -1.76 9.98
N ASP A 87 15.09 -2.40 10.47
CA ASP A 87 14.04 -1.74 11.25
C ASP A 87 14.26 -1.95 12.75
N PHE A 88 14.47 -0.85 13.47
CA PHE A 88 14.61 -0.81 14.93
C PHE A 88 13.36 -0.15 15.52
N ASP A 89 12.31 -0.94 15.76
CA ASP A 89 11.04 -0.49 16.35
C ASP A 89 10.37 0.69 15.63
N GLY A 90 10.46 0.72 14.30
CA GLY A 90 9.91 1.78 13.45
C GLY A 90 10.94 2.83 13.02
N HIS A 91 12.17 2.73 13.53
CA HIS A 91 13.31 3.50 13.05
C HIS A 91 14.11 2.66 12.05
N ASN A 92 13.88 2.91 10.76
CA ASN A 92 14.69 2.29 9.72
C ASN A 92 16.05 2.98 9.61
N ILE A 93 17.12 2.22 9.76
CA ILE A 93 18.50 2.69 9.61
C ILE A 93 19.13 1.94 8.45
N MET A 94 19.80 2.70 7.58
CA MET A 94 20.51 2.16 6.43
C MET A 94 22.00 2.17 6.70
N GLY A 95 22.62 0.99 6.74
CA GLY A 95 24.07 0.85 6.78
C GLY A 95 24.62 0.64 5.36
N LEU A 96 25.84 1.10 5.12
CA LEU A 96 26.55 0.91 3.86
C LEU A 96 27.97 0.48 4.15
N GLY A 97 28.50 -0.41 3.33
CA GLY A 97 29.81 -0.99 3.50
C GLY A 97 30.48 -1.31 2.17
N TRP A 98 31.80 -1.16 2.11
CA TRP A 98 32.58 -1.66 0.99
C TRP A 98 33.99 -2.05 1.40
N VAL A 99 34.59 -2.96 0.62
CA VAL A 99 35.96 -3.44 0.81
C VAL A 99 36.71 -3.52 -0.53
N ILE A 100 37.96 -3.06 -0.53
CA ILE A 100 38.92 -3.18 -1.64
C ILE A 100 40.03 -4.14 -1.21
N PRO A 101 40.13 -5.34 -1.82
CA PRO A 101 41.23 -6.25 -1.57
C PRO A 101 42.51 -5.73 -2.24
N ILE A 102 43.56 -5.47 -1.45
CA ILE A 102 44.88 -5.06 -1.98
C ILE A 102 45.78 -6.29 -2.21
N SER A 103 45.64 -7.32 -1.37
CA SER A 103 46.43 -8.54 -1.43
C SER A 103 45.59 -9.77 -1.06
N ASP A 104 46.19 -10.97 -1.10
CA ASP A 104 45.53 -12.20 -0.65
C ASP A 104 45.36 -12.27 0.88
N ASP A 105 46.11 -11.45 1.66
CA ASP A 105 45.94 -11.29 3.11
C ASP A 105 44.97 -10.13 3.41
N THR A 106 43.98 -10.38 4.26
CA THR A 106 42.93 -9.40 4.59
C THR A 106 43.42 -8.23 5.45
N ARG A 107 44.63 -8.32 6.00
CA ARG A 107 45.18 -7.30 6.89
C ARG A 107 45.44 -5.96 6.20
N ASP A 108 45.61 -5.97 4.89
CA ASP A 108 45.88 -4.78 4.08
C ASP A 108 44.62 -4.26 3.35
N ASP A 109 43.46 -4.90 3.54
CA ASP A 109 42.22 -4.51 2.88
C ASP A 109 41.81 -3.09 3.25
N ILE A 110 41.22 -2.38 2.28
CA ILE A 110 40.64 -1.05 2.52
C ILE A 110 39.16 -1.23 2.79
N GLU A 111 38.77 -0.99 4.03
CA GLU A 111 37.38 -1.12 4.46
C GLU A 111 36.76 0.26 4.72
N PHE A 112 35.47 0.35 4.45
CA PHE A 112 34.67 1.51 4.84
C PHE A 112 33.27 1.09 5.26
N ARG A 113 32.77 1.78 6.29
CA ARG A 113 31.45 1.59 6.89
C ARG A 113 30.87 2.95 7.25
N CYS A 114 29.60 3.15 6.96
CA CYS A 114 28.86 4.31 7.44
C CYS A 114 27.35 4.02 7.50
N THR A 115 26.57 4.98 8.00
CA THR A 115 25.10 4.95 7.88
C THR A 115 24.58 6.13 7.07
N THR A 116 23.40 5.99 6.49
CA THR A 116 22.71 7.08 5.80
C THR A 116 21.27 7.24 6.28
N GLU A 117 20.77 8.47 6.25
CA GLU A 117 19.48 8.83 6.84
C GLU A 117 18.45 9.28 5.79
N PHE A 118 17.19 9.29 6.23
CA PHE A 118 16.00 9.72 5.50
C PHE A 118 15.65 8.83 4.29
N PHE A 119 14.35 8.67 4.02
CA PHE A 119 13.86 7.90 2.88
C PHE A 119 14.43 6.47 2.81
N PRO A 120 14.25 5.66 3.87
CA PRO A 120 14.86 4.33 4.00
C PRO A 120 14.48 3.40 2.83
N SER A 121 15.50 2.80 2.22
CA SER A 121 15.37 1.70 1.26
C SER A 121 16.73 1.02 1.07
N SER A 122 16.77 -0.31 0.98
CA SER A 122 18.02 -1.05 0.74
C SER A 122 18.75 -0.54 -0.50
N THR A 123 18.00 -0.26 -1.59
CA THR A 123 18.59 0.29 -2.83
C THR A 123 19.28 1.64 -2.62
N LYS A 124 18.79 2.50 -1.71
CA LYS A 124 19.48 3.76 -1.39
C LYS A 124 20.80 3.49 -0.66
N ALA A 125 20.80 2.57 0.30
CA ALA A 125 21.99 2.19 1.04
C ALA A 125 23.09 1.66 0.09
N GLU A 126 22.72 0.75 -0.81
CA GLU A 126 23.62 0.16 -1.80
C GLU A 126 24.16 1.21 -2.79
N ILE A 127 23.33 2.15 -3.27
CA ILE A 127 23.79 3.25 -4.12
C ILE A 127 24.79 4.14 -3.37
N MET A 128 24.54 4.41 -2.09
CA MET A 128 25.43 5.23 -1.29
C MET A 128 26.78 4.51 -1.05
N ALA A 129 26.78 3.19 -0.86
CA ALA A 129 27.99 2.37 -0.82
C ALA A 129 28.81 2.53 -2.12
N LEU A 130 28.15 2.41 -3.27
CA LEU A 130 28.78 2.61 -4.57
C LEU A 130 29.35 4.01 -4.76
N ILE A 131 28.59 5.05 -4.40
CA ILE A 131 29.01 6.45 -4.54
C ILE A 131 30.26 6.73 -3.71
N THR A 132 30.28 6.27 -2.45
CA THR A 132 31.45 6.47 -1.58
C THR A 132 32.67 5.68 -2.06
N ALA A 133 32.47 4.45 -2.57
CA ALA A 133 33.55 3.62 -3.14
C ALA A 133 34.18 4.22 -4.40
N ILE A 134 33.41 4.87 -5.28
CA ILE A 134 33.98 5.53 -6.48
C ILE A 134 34.55 6.92 -6.17
N ALA A 135 34.08 7.59 -5.11
CA ALA A 135 34.53 8.93 -4.77
C ALA A 135 36.00 8.97 -4.33
N ILE A 136 36.53 7.86 -3.82
CA ILE A 136 37.94 7.74 -3.40
C ILE A 136 38.88 7.50 -4.58
N ALA A 137 38.39 7.07 -5.75
CA ALA A 137 39.21 6.73 -6.91
C ALA A 137 40.10 7.90 -7.39
N PRO A 138 41.32 7.63 -7.89
CA PRO A 138 42.12 8.64 -8.56
C PRO A 138 41.53 9.00 -9.94
N VAL A 139 42.02 10.09 -10.52
CA VAL A 139 41.56 10.57 -11.83
C VAL A 139 41.97 9.58 -12.94
N ASN A 140 41.06 9.30 -13.88
CA ASN A 140 41.21 8.32 -14.96
C ASN A 140 41.35 6.85 -14.50
N CYS A 141 40.97 6.53 -13.26
CA CYS A 141 41.03 5.16 -12.74
C CYS A 141 39.95 4.26 -13.36
N LYS A 142 40.27 2.97 -13.52
CA LYS A 142 39.30 1.93 -13.83
C LYS A 142 38.82 1.23 -12.55
N VAL A 143 37.53 1.33 -12.25
CA VAL A 143 36.93 0.76 -11.04
C VAL A 143 36.00 -0.39 -11.42
N GLU A 144 36.33 -1.60 -10.98
CA GLU A 144 35.45 -2.75 -11.08
C GLU A 144 34.63 -2.91 -9.80
N ILE A 145 33.31 -2.87 -9.93
CA ILE A 145 32.39 -2.91 -8.81
C ILE A 145 31.71 -4.27 -8.78
N LEU A 146 31.85 -4.98 -7.67
CA LEU A 146 31.19 -6.23 -7.38
C LEU A 146 30.07 -6.01 -6.36
N SER A 147 28.82 -6.29 -6.75
CA SER A 147 27.67 -6.14 -5.86
C SER A 147 26.63 -7.23 -6.11
N ASP A 148 25.97 -7.67 -5.04
CA ASP A 148 24.82 -8.56 -5.10
C ASP A 148 23.48 -7.79 -5.21
N SER A 149 23.50 -6.47 -5.39
CA SER A 149 22.30 -5.69 -5.65
C SER A 149 22.02 -5.54 -7.14
N GLN A 150 20.95 -6.19 -7.61
CA GLN A 150 20.47 -5.95 -8.98
C GLN A 150 19.89 -4.54 -9.15
N GLY A 151 19.30 -3.97 -8.09
CA GLY A 151 18.68 -2.65 -8.12
C GLY A 151 19.71 -1.55 -8.34
N ALA A 152 20.80 -1.59 -7.56
CA ALA A 152 21.90 -0.63 -7.66
C ALA A 152 22.67 -0.78 -8.98
N ILE A 153 22.95 -2.02 -9.41
CA ILE A 153 23.58 -2.31 -10.72
C ILE A 153 22.76 -1.75 -11.87
N ASN A 154 21.44 -1.95 -11.88
CA ASN A 154 20.57 -1.43 -12.93
C ASN A 154 20.61 0.11 -12.99
N ILE A 155 20.65 0.77 -11.84
CA ILE A 155 20.71 2.24 -11.76
C ILE A 155 22.07 2.75 -12.26
N PHE A 156 23.18 2.13 -11.86
CA PHE A 156 24.50 2.51 -12.36
C PHE A 156 24.70 2.20 -13.85
N ASN A 157 24.19 1.08 -14.36
CA ASN A 157 24.17 0.81 -15.80
C ASN A 157 23.42 1.91 -16.57
N ASN A 158 22.29 2.38 -16.05
CA ASN A 158 21.56 3.50 -16.65
C ASN A 158 22.37 4.80 -16.59
N ILE A 159 23.11 5.05 -15.51
CA ILE A 159 24.03 6.20 -15.39
C ILE A 159 25.08 6.17 -16.50
N LEU A 160 25.76 5.04 -16.66
CA LEU A 160 26.83 4.85 -17.63
C LEU A 160 26.30 4.98 -19.07
N ASN A 161 25.16 4.38 -19.35
CA ASN A 161 24.52 4.45 -20.68
C ASN A 161 23.96 5.84 -21.02
N ASN A 162 23.43 6.58 -20.04
CA ASN A 162 22.87 7.92 -20.26
C ASN A 162 23.94 8.99 -20.54
N SER A 163 25.21 8.74 -20.20
CA SER A 163 26.33 9.62 -20.56
C SER A 163 26.55 9.72 -22.09
N LEU A 164 25.98 8.78 -22.86
CA LEU A 164 26.15 8.65 -24.32
C LEU A 164 25.11 9.40 -25.18
N GLY A 165 24.44 10.43 -24.64
CA GLY A 165 23.85 11.49 -25.47
C GLY A 165 22.47 11.26 -26.09
N LYS A 166 21.58 10.45 -25.50
CA LYS A 166 20.16 10.41 -25.93
C LYS A 166 19.21 11.01 -24.88
N ASN A 167 18.50 12.05 -25.30
CA ASN A 167 17.50 12.83 -24.55
C ASN A 167 16.59 11.96 -23.66
N LYS A 168 16.89 11.90 -22.35
CA LYS A 168 16.09 11.19 -21.33
C LYS A 168 15.93 11.97 -20.01
N LYS A 169 15.98 13.31 -20.05
CA LYS A 169 15.73 14.17 -18.87
C LYS A 169 14.41 13.82 -18.14
N ASN A 170 13.41 13.30 -18.86
CA ASN A 170 12.10 12.91 -18.32
C ASN A 170 12.08 11.56 -17.57
N GLU A 171 13.06 10.67 -17.79
CA GLU A 171 13.15 9.38 -17.08
C GLU A 171 13.79 9.53 -15.69
N ILE A 172 14.81 10.39 -15.57
CA ILE A 172 15.50 10.67 -14.30
C ILE A 172 14.57 11.39 -13.31
N SER A 173 13.68 12.28 -13.78
CA SER A 173 12.75 13.03 -12.93
C SER A 173 11.63 12.20 -12.29
N ASN A 174 11.39 10.97 -12.75
CA ASN A 174 10.34 10.08 -12.24
C ASN A 174 10.86 8.94 -11.36
N ASN A 175 12.18 8.76 -11.27
CA ASN A 175 12.79 7.68 -10.51
C ASN A 175 13.02 8.06 -9.05
N ASN A 176 12.94 7.07 -8.17
CA ASN A 176 13.50 7.17 -6.82
C ASN A 176 15.03 7.28 -6.93
N ASN A 177 15.69 7.97 -6.00
CA ASN A 177 17.14 8.12 -5.94
C ASN A 177 17.74 9.06 -7.01
N MET A 178 16.95 10.05 -7.45
CA MET A 178 17.35 11.00 -8.50
C MET A 178 18.63 11.79 -8.13
N ILE A 179 18.71 12.29 -6.90
CA ILE A 179 19.83 13.09 -6.42
C ILE A 179 21.09 12.24 -6.37
N LEU A 180 21.00 11.02 -5.81
CA LEU A 180 22.11 10.07 -5.77
C LEU A 180 22.62 9.73 -7.18
N THR A 181 21.70 9.51 -8.12
CA THR A 181 22.03 9.20 -9.52
C THR A 181 22.80 10.33 -10.18
N LEU A 182 22.39 11.59 -9.98
CA LEU A 182 23.04 12.76 -10.56
C LEU A 182 24.41 13.02 -9.95
N VAL A 183 24.57 12.79 -8.64
CA VAL A 183 25.86 12.90 -7.96
C VAL A 183 26.84 11.86 -8.48
N ALA A 184 26.42 10.60 -8.56
CA ALA A 184 27.23 9.53 -9.12
C ALA A 184 27.69 9.88 -10.55
N GLN A 185 26.77 10.34 -11.41
CA GLN A 185 27.09 10.83 -12.75
C GLN A 185 28.16 11.91 -12.76
N GLN A 186 28.06 12.87 -11.84
CA GLN A 186 28.99 13.99 -11.80
C GLN A 186 30.36 13.60 -11.24
N ILE A 187 30.42 12.73 -10.22
CA ILE A 187 31.66 12.16 -9.70
C ILE A 187 32.39 11.38 -10.79
N ILE A 188 31.69 10.49 -11.51
CA ILE A 188 32.26 9.71 -12.62
C ILE A 188 32.85 10.64 -13.69
N LYS A 189 32.13 11.71 -14.04
CA LYS A 189 32.56 12.67 -15.05
C LYS A 189 33.74 13.52 -14.59
N GLU A 190 33.73 14.01 -13.35
CA GLU A 190 34.79 14.85 -12.78
C GLU A 190 36.09 14.06 -12.62
N LEU A 191 36.01 12.80 -12.19
CA LEU A 191 37.16 11.91 -12.04
C LEU A 191 37.52 11.13 -13.33
N LYS A 192 36.73 11.25 -14.40
CA LYS A 192 36.90 10.54 -15.68
C LYS A 192 37.04 9.02 -15.52
N LEU A 193 36.22 8.43 -14.64
CA LEU A 193 36.33 7.01 -14.28
C LEU A 193 35.83 6.09 -15.39
N GLN A 194 36.46 4.92 -15.49
CA GLN A 194 35.96 3.79 -16.28
C GLN A 194 35.37 2.75 -15.32
N ILE A 195 34.05 2.57 -15.34
CA ILE A 195 33.37 1.65 -14.40
C ILE A 195 32.95 0.37 -15.11
N SER A 196 33.30 -0.78 -14.53
CA SER A 196 32.71 -2.09 -14.84
C SER A 196 31.88 -2.59 -13.65
N LEU A 197 30.71 -3.16 -13.93
CA LEU A 197 29.81 -3.70 -12.90
C LEU A 197 29.69 -5.21 -13.06
N VAL A 198 29.98 -5.94 -11.98
CA VAL A 198 29.90 -7.40 -11.92
C VAL A 198 28.86 -7.79 -10.87
N LYS A 199 27.85 -8.53 -11.31
CA LYS A 199 26.84 -9.10 -10.43
C LYS A 199 27.44 -10.31 -9.70
N VAL A 200 27.52 -10.25 -8.38
CA VAL A 200 27.86 -11.42 -7.55
C VAL A 200 26.61 -12.06 -6.96
N LYS A 201 26.72 -13.33 -6.58
CA LYS A 201 25.61 -14.09 -6.01
C LYS A 201 25.55 -13.82 -4.51
N ALA A 202 24.39 -13.39 -4.02
CA ALA A 202 24.16 -13.19 -2.60
C ALA A 202 24.33 -14.51 -1.82
N HIS A 203 24.93 -14.43 -0.64
CA HIS A 203 25.08 -15.55 0.32
C HIS A 203 25.65 -16.83 -0.28
N SER A 204 26.66 -16.71 -1.16
CA SER A 204 27.28 -17.85 -1.83
C SER A 204 28.69 -18.18 -1.34
N GLY A 205 29.12 -17.72 -0.16
CA GLY A 205 30.47 -17.99 0.35
C GLY A 205 31.56 -17.12 -0.27
N ILE A 206 31.20 -16.03 -0.97
CA ILE A 206 32.20 -15.13 -1.57
C ILE A 206 32.74 -14.23 -0.47
N LYS A 207 33.94 -14.56 0.03
CA LYS A 207 34.64 -13.91 1.15
C LYS A 207 34.44 -12.38 1.21
N TYR A 208 34.82 -11.65 0.15
CA TYR A 208 34.77 -10.19 0.16
C TYR A 208 33.35 -9.61 0.00
N ASN A 209 32.42 -10.36 -0.58
CA ASN A 209 31.00 -9.95 -0.59
C ASN A 209 30.38 -10.11 0.80
N GLU A 210 30.70 -11.20 1.50
CA GLU A 210 30.24 -11.40 2.89
C GLU A 210 30.87 -10.39 3.84
N LEU A 211 32.10 -9.97 3.60
CA LEU A 211 32.72 -8.87 4.35
C LEU A 211 32.02 -7.53 4.09
N ALA A 212 31.66 -7.22 2.84
CA ALA A 212 30.88 -6.02 2.51
C ALA A 212 29.49 -6.03 3.19
N ASP A 213 28.79 -7.17 3.23
CA ASP A 213 27.53 -7.35 3.97
C ASP A 213 27.73 -7.08 5.47
N CYS A 214 28.75 -7.68 6.08
CA CYS A 214 29.11 -7.44 7.49
C CYS A 214 29.38 -5.96 7.78
N LEU A 215 30.10 -5.25 6.90
CA LEU A 215 30.37 -3.82 7.05
C LEU A 215 29.08 -2.99 6.95
N ALA A 216 28.17 -3.38 6.06
CA ALA A 216 26.88 -2.71 5.85
C ALA A 216 25.87 -2.98 6.98
N GLN A 217 26.05 -4.01 7.81
CA GLN A 217 25.13 -4.31 8.91
C GLN A 217 25.20 -3.26 10.02
N VAL A 218 24.03 -2.73 10.39
CA VAL A 218 23.90 -1.78 11.50
C VAL A 218 23.96 -2.53 12.83
N SER A 219 24.67 -1.98 13.82
CA SER A 219 24.78 -2.59 15.15
C SER A 219 23.41 -2.72 15.82
N THR A 220 23.05 -3.91 16.28
CA THR A 220 21.80 -4.14 17.03
C THR A 220 21.87 -3.58 18.45
N ILE A 221 23.07 -3.47 19.01
CA ILE A 221 23.32 -2.98 20.38
C ILE A 221 23.38 -1.44 20.40
N SER A 222 23.87 -0.83 19.32
CA SER A 222 24.10 0.61 19.24
C SER A 222 23.72 1.20 17.86
N PRO A 223 22.47 1.03 17.41
CA PRO A 223 22.04 1.35 16.04
C PRO A 223 22.22 2.82 15.64
N PHE A 224 22.30 3.74 16.61
CA PHE A 224 22.41 5.19 16.38
C PHE A 224 23.82 5.76 16.61
N GLN A 225 24.79 4.92 16.98
CA GLN A 225 26.17 5.36 17.23
C GLN A 225 27.04 5.37 15.98
N ASP A 226 26.60 4.66 14.92
CA ASP A 226 27.34 4.67 13.67
C ASP A 226 27.37 6.09 13.06
N PRO A 227 28.53 6.52 12.55
CA PRO A 227 28.66 7.82 11.91
C PRO A 227 27.78 7.88 10.66
N ARG A 228 27.41 9.11 10.28
CA ARG A 228 26.39 9.36 9.25
C ARG A 228 26.96 10.11 8.07
N ILE A 229 26.61 9.67 6.87
CA ILE A 229 26.95 10.33 5.62
C ILE A 229 25.69 10.60 4.79
N SER A 230 25.63 11.80 4.24
CA SER A 230 24.57 12.22 3.32
C SER A 230 25.16 13.01 2.16
N ILE A 231 24.42 13.08 1.06
CA ILE A 231 24.84 13.83 -0.10
C ILE A 231 24.64 15.34 0.12
N ASN A 232 25.66 16.11 -0.23
CA ASN A 232 25.56 17.54 -0.39
C ASN A 232 24.87 17.89 -1.72
N SER A 233 23.56 18.04 -1.68
CA SER A 233 22.75 18.33 -2.87
C SER A 233 23.00 19.71 -3.46
N TYR A 234 23.60 20.65 -2.71
CA TYR A 234 23.89 22.00 -3.22
C TYR A 234 25.00 22.01 -4.28
N SER A 235 25.83 20.98 -4.33
CA SER A 235 26.91 20.84 -5.32
C SER A 235 26.42 20.41 -6.70
N LEU A 236 25.12 20.11 -6.84
CA LEU A 236 24.51 19.75 -8.11
C LEU A 236 24.16 20.98 -8.95
N ASN A 237 25.02 21.28 -9.92
CA ASN A 237 24.81 22.40 -10.84
C ASN A 237 23.79 22.10 -11.97
N GLN A 238 23.39 20.83 -12.13
CA GLN A 238 22.52 20.38 -13.23
C GLN A 238 21.03 20.69 -13.00
N LEU A 239 20.63 20.87 -11.73
CA LEU A 239 19.25 21.11 -11.35
C LEU A 239 19.02 22.60 -11.06
N LYS A 240 18.07 23.21 -11.79
CA LYS A 240 17.63 24.58 -11.49
C LYS A 240 16.88 24.68 -10.17
N VAL A 241 16.21 23.60 -9.76
CA VAL A 241 15.38 23.52 -8.55
C VAL A 241 15.55 22.15 -7.92
N ILE A 242 15.85 22.12 -6.62
CA ILE A 242 15.93 20.90 -5.82
C ILE A 242 14.76 20.92 -4.82
N PRO A 243 13.78 20.01 -4.93
CA PRO A 243 12.64 19.99 -4.04
C PRO A 243 13.06 19.59 -2.61
N ARG A 244 12.49 20.28 -1.63
CA ARG A 244 12.75 20.06 -0.20
C ARG A 244 11.47 19.96 0.60
N TRP A 245 11.52 19.18 1.67
CA TRP A 245 10.46 19.08 2.67
C TRP A 245 11.05 19.31 4.06
N LYS A 246 10.63 20.39 4.74
CA LYS A 246 11.21 20.80 6.04
C LYS A 246 12.75 20.80 6.04
N ASN A 247 13.34 21.45 5.03
CA ASN A 247 14.80 21.49 4.79
C ASN A 247 15.48 20.16 4.42
N ILE A 248 14.76 19.05 4.32
CA ILE A 248 15.30 17.77 3.86
C ILE A 248 15.17 17.69 2.34
N THR A 249 16.28 17.40 1.65
CA THR A 249 16.28 17.22 0.18
C THR A 249 15.48 15.97 -0.20
N LEU A 250 14.50 16.13 -1.10
CA LEU A 250 13.71 15.02 -1.59
C LEU A 250 14.46 14.28 -2.69
N ASP A 251 14.85 13.04 -2.38
CA ASP A 251 15.44 12.11 -3.33
C ASP A 251 14.38 11.24 -4.06
N TYR A 252 13.11 11.62 -3.89
CA TYR A 252 11.98 11.08 -4.63
C TYR A 252 11.43 12.13 -5.58
N SER A 253 10.81 11.69 -6.66
CA SER A 253 9.98 12.59 -7.47
C SER A 253 8.89 13.23 -6.60
N ILE A 254 8.58 14.51 -6.86
CA ILE A 254 7.56 15.27 -6.12
C ILE A 254 6.22 14.50 -6.12
N LYS A 255 5.88 13.86 -7.24
CA LYS A 255 4.68 13.03 -7.39
C LYS A 255 4.65 11.86 -6.41
N ILE A 256 5.76 11.12 -6.29
CA ILE A 256 5.86 9.96 -5.37
C ILE A 256 5.84 10.43 -3.92
N ALA A 257 6.59 11.48 -3.60
CA ALA A 257 6.61 12.08 -2.26
C ALA A 257 5.21 12.52 -1.84
N THR A 258 4.51 13.28 -2.70
CA THR A 258 3.13 13.75 -2.46
C THR A 258 2.16 12.59 -2.30
N LYS A 259 2.28 11.54 -3.13
CA LYS A 259 1.42 10.34 -3.04
C LYS A 259 1.62 9.59 -1.72
N LYS A 260 2.87 9.39 -1.30
CA LYS A 260 3.21 8.73 -0.02
C LYS A 260 2.69 9.57 1.16
N LEU A 261 2.98 10.87 1.17
CA LEU A 261 2.53 11.79 2.22
C LEU A 261 1.01 11.81 2.34
N ASN A 262 0.29 11.97 1.22
CA ASN A 262 -1.17 11.97 1.23
C ASN A 262 -1.73 10.64 1.72
N LYS A 263 -1.15 9.51 1.30
CA LYS A 263 -1.55 8.19 1.80
C LYS A 263 -1.47 8.15 3.33
N GLU A 264 -0.33 8.54 3.91
CA GLU A 264 -0.15 8.53 5.37
C GLU A 264 -1.09 9.51 6.08
N ILE A 265 -1.26 10.74 5.56
CA ILE A 265 -2.21 11.71 6.12
C ILE A 265 -3.63 11.14 6.12
N TRP A 266 -4.09 10.57 5.01
CA TRP A 266 -5.44 10.03 4.91
C TRP A 266 -5.62 8.79 5.77
N THR A 267 -4.63 7.91 5.84
CA THR A 267 -4.63 6.77 6.75
C THR A 267 -4.74 7.25 8.20
N GLN A 268 -3.93 8.20 8.63
CA GLN A 268 -4.00 8.76 10.00
C GLN A 268 -5.35 9.44 10.28
N LYS A 269 -5.88 10.22 9.34
CA LYS A 269 -7.21 10.83 9.46
C LYS A 269 -8.31 9.77 9.60
N TRP A 270 -8.23 8.70 8.83
CA TRP A 270 -9.16 7.58 8.93
C TRP A 270 -9.03 6.92 10.31
N LEU A 271 -7.83 6.48 10.71
CA LEU A 271 -7.53 5.85 12.00
C LEU A 271 -8.02 6.61 13.23
N ARG A 272 -8.08 7.94 13.15
CA ARG A 272 -8.55 8.81 14.26
C ARG A 272 -10.07 8.95 14.34
N GLN A 273 -10.84 8.40 13.41
CA GLN A 273 -12.30 8.50 13.47
C GLN A 273 -12.84 7.63 14.62
N ASN A 274 -13.65 8.22 15.50
CA ASN A 274 -14.24 7.52 16.64
C ASN A 274 -14.99 6.24 16.24
N ARG A 275 -15.70 6.28 15.10
CA ARG A 275 -16.46 5.15 14.57
C ARG A 275 -15.59 3.94 14.23
N ILE A 276 -14.30 4.13 13.95
CA ILE A 276 -13.40 3.02 13.62
C ILE A 276 -12.45 2.61 14.75
N ARG A 277 -12.47 3.35 15.87
CA ARG A 277 -11.51 3.18 16.95
C ARG A 277 -11.63 1.81 17.63
N TRP A 278 -12.84 1.25 17.67
CA TRP A 278 -13.18 -0.01 18.34
C TRP A 278 -12.54 -1.26 17.72
N TRP A 279 -12.31 -1.28 16.40
CA TRP A 279 -11.71 -2.45 15.71
C TRP A 279 -10.22 -2.27 15.42
N ILE A 280 -9.70 -1.04 15.45
CA ILE A 280 -8.30 -0.76 15.07
C ILE A 280 -7.35 -0.61 16.28
N HIS A 281 -7.86 -0.23 17.45
CA HIS A 281 -7.03 -0.02 18.65
C HIS A 281 -6.79 -1.30 19.48
N THR A 282 -7.62 -2.33 19.30
CA THR A 282 -7.63 -3.57 20.08
C THR A 282 -6.70 -4.64 19.48
N ASN A 283 -6.55 -5.79 20.14
CA ASN A 283 -5.81 -6.93 19.55
C ASN A 283 -6.45 -7.41 18.22
N LYS A 284 -7.74 -7.12 18.03
CA LYS A 284 -8.51 -7.42 16.83
C LYS A 284 -7.81 -6.99 15.54
N ALA A 285 -7.23 -5.79 15.50
CA ALA A 285 -6.60 -5.22 14.30
C ALA A 285 -5.43 -6.06 13.76
N LYS A 286 -4.67 -6.69 14.66
CA LYS A 286 -3.55 -7.59 14.31
C LYS A 286 -4.03 -8.90 13.71
N ASN A 287 -5.23 -9.32 14.08
CA ASN A 287 -5.85 -10.56 13.62
C ASN A 287 -6.60 -10.39 12.29
N VAL A 288 -6.67 -9.17 11.73
CA VAL A 288 -7.29 -8.89 10.43
C VAL A 288 -6.27 -8.99 9.30
N ASN A 289 -6.66 -9.66 8.22
CA ASN A 289 -5.95 -9.64 6.95
C ASN A 289 -6.33 -8.38 6.16
N TRP A 290 -5.65 -7.26 6.40
CA TRP A 290 -5.98 -5.97 5.78
C TRP A 290 -5.84 -5.95 4.26
N ASP A 291 -4.86 -6.66 3.70
CA ASP A 291 -4.67 -6.75 2.24
C ASP A 291 -5.89 -7.39 1.56
N LEU A 292 -6.34 -8.55 2.04
CA LEU A 292 -7.53 -9.19 1.49
C LEU A 292 -8.81 -8.41 1.81
N THR A 293 -8.91 -7.81 3.01
CA THR A 293 -10.05 -6.99 3.40
C THR A 293 -10.24 -5.84 2.41
N TRP A 294 -9.17 -5.10 2.09
CA TRP A 294 -9.24 -4.01 1.12
C TRP A 294 -9.52 -4.50 -0.30
N LYS A 295 -9.00 -5.66 -0.70
CA LYS A 295 -9.35 -6.31 -1.98
C LYS A 295 -10.82 -6.73 -2.03
N ALA A 296 -11.42 -7.16 -0.93
CA ALA A 296 -12.85 -7.53 -0.90
C ALA A 296 -13.76 -6.30 -0.99
N VAL A 297 -13.38 -5.19 -0.34
CA VAL A 297 -14.08 -3.90 -0.41
C VAL A 297 -13.95 -3.29 -1.81
N HIS A 298 -12.76 -3.37 -2.41
CA HIS A 298 -12.43 -2.87 -3.75
C HIS A 298 -11.94 -4.00 -4.68
N PRO A 299 -12.84 -4.86 -5.20
CA PRO A 299 -12.45 -6.06 -5.96
C PRO A 299 -11.77 -5.78 -7.30
N SER A 300 -11.96 -4.57 -7.82
CA SER A 300 -11.46 -4.11 -9.10
C SER A 300 -10.57 -2.88 -8.91
N LYS A 301 -9.53 -2.76 -9.74
CA LYS A 301 -8.64 -1.60 -9.75
C LYS A 301 -9.42 -0.36 -10.21
N ILE A 302 -9.19 0.77 -9.54
CA ILE A 302 -9.68 2.07 -10.02
C ILE A 302 -8.73 2.51 -11.14
N SER A 303 -9.09 2.20 -12.39
CA SER A 303 -8.31 2.52 -13.58
C SER A 303 -8.82 3.74 -14.35
N SER A 304 -10.02 4.22 -14.03
CA SER A 304 -10.69 5.34 -14.70
C SER A 304 -11.39 6.23 -13.68
N LEU A 305 -11.62 7.49 -14.07
CA LEU A 305 -12.42 8.45 -13.30
C LEU A 305 -13.92 8.11 -13.33
N THR A 306 -14.34 7.23 -14.23
CA THR A 306 -15.69 6.71 -14.34
C THR A 306 -15.72 5.23 -13.95
N SER A 307 -16.78 4.78 -13.30
CA SER A 307 -17.01 3.37 -12.99
C SER A 307 -18.45 2.99 -13.35
N GLY A 308 -18.66 1.74 -13.76
CA GLY A 308 -20.01 1.25 -14.03
C GLY A 308 -20.91 1.35 -12.80
N PHE A 309 -22.18 1.68 -12.99
CA PHE A 309 -23.14 1.93 -11.90
C PHE A 309 -23.22 0.78 -10.88
N ARG A 310 -23.23 -0.47 -11.35
CA ARG A 310 -23.27 -1.66 -10.48
C ARG A 310 -22.04 -1.78 -9.58
N GLU A 311 -20.86 -1.54 -10.15
CA GLU A 311 -19.58 -1.60 -9.43
C GLU A 311 -19.47 -0.46 -8.42
N ALA A 312 -19.85 0.75 -8.81
CA ALA A 312 -19.92 1.92 -7.94
C ALA A 312 -20.84 1.68 -6.74
N SER A 313 -22.04 1.15 -6.99
CA SER A 313 -23.03 0.82 -5.96
C SER A 313 -22.50 -0.22 -4.97
N SER A 314 -21.87 -1.29 -5.48
CA SER A 314 -21.28 -2.33 -4.65
C SER A 314 -20.16 -1.81 -3.75
N ARG A 315 -19.23 -1.00 -4.31
CA ARG A 315 -18.15 -0.36 -3.54
C ARG A 315 -18.70 0.62 -2.50
N LYS A 316 -19.66 1.47 -2.87
CA LYS A 316 -20.32 2.42 -1.97
C LYS A 316 -20.97 1.69 -0.79
N PHE A 317 -21.69 0.60 -1.06
CA PHE A 317 -22.26 -0.24 -0.01
C PHE A 317 -21.16 -0.82 0.91
N SER A 318 -20.12 -1.44 0.33
CA SER A 318 -19.03 -2.05 1.09
C SER A 318 -18.34 -1.04 2.01
N LEU A 319 -18.02 0.15 1.48
CA LEU A 319 -17.38 1.22 2.23
C LEU A 319 -18.28 1.75 3.35
N LYS A 320 -19.56 1.94 3.07
CA LYS A 320 -20.52 2.39 4.09
C LYS A 320 -20.76 1.35 5.17
N LEU A 321 -20.77 0.07 4.80
CA LEU A 321 -20.90 -1.04 5.73
C LEU A 321 -19.69 -1.10 6.68
N LEU A 322 -18.48 -1.05 6.11
CA LEU A 322 -17.24 -1.09 6.87
C LEU A 322 -17.05 0.10 7.82
N ASN A 323 -17.59 1.27 7.47
CA ASN A 323 -17.39 2.51 8.22
C ASN A 323 -18.61 2.94 9.08
N ASP A 324 -19.61 2.08 9.30
CA ASP A 324 -20.83 2.47 10.06
C ASP A 324 -21.57 3.68 9.45
N GLU A 325 -21.65 3.77 8.12
CA GLU A 325 -22.22 4.91 7.36
C GLU A 325 -23.44 4.56 6.51
N LEU A 326 -24.01 3.35 6.62
CA LEU A 326 -25.29 3.08 5.96
C LEU A 326 -26.37 3.99 6.55
N PRO A 327 -27.38 4.39 5.76
CA PRO A 327 -28.51 5.19 6.24
C PRO A 327 -29.48 4.33 7.07
N THR A 328 -28.97 3.78 8.18
CA THR A 328 -29.76 3.12 9.21
C THR A 328 -30.47 4.17 10.06
N LEU A 329 -31.54 3.79 10.77
CA LEU A 329 -32.33 4.73 11.54
C LEU A 329 -31.50 5.35 12.68
N SER A 330 -30.56 4.62 13.28
CA SER A 330 -29.62 5.21 14.24
C SER A 330 -28.75 6.31 13.62
N ASN A 331 -28.23 6.11 12.41
CA ASN A 331 -27.43 7.12 11.71
C ASN A 331 -28.27 8.29 11.18
N LEU A 332 -29.50 8.02 10.75
CA LEU A 332 -30.44 9.05 10.31
C LEU A 332 -30.89 9.92 11.50
N HIS A 333 -31.18 9.31 12.65
CA HIS A 333 -31.45 10.01 13.92
C HIS A 333 -30.27 10.88 14.34
N LYS A 334 -29.04 10.33 14.36
CA LYS A 334 -27.82 11.13 14.65
C LYS A 334 -27.66 12.34 13.74
N ARG A 335 -28.00 12.22 12.45
CA ARG A 335 -27.84 13.29 11.45
C ARG A 335 -28.97 14.31 11.45
N ASN A 336 -30.20 13.90 11.75
CA ASN A 336 -31.37 14.78 11.83
C ASN A 336 -32.37 14.26 12.88
N PRO A 337 -32.13 14.55 14.18
CA PRO A 337 -32.98 14.06 15.27
C PRO A 337 -34.42 14.62 15.23
N LEU A 338 -34.62 15.79 14.60
CA LEU A 338 -35.93 16.41 14.47
C LEU A 338 -36.84 15.62 13.50
N LEU A 339 -36.27 15.11 12.41
CA LEU A 339 -37.00 14.34 11.41
C LEU A 339 -37.16 12.87 11.83
N TYR A 340 -36.08 12.25 12.30
CA TYR A 340 -36.07 10.87 12.77
C TYR A 340 -36.00 10.87 14.29
N LYS A 341 -37.14 10.79 14.98
CA LYS A 341 -37.22 11.01 16.44
C LYS A 341 -36.69 9.85 17.30
N THR A 342 -36.57 8.66 16.72
CA THR A 342 -36.09 7.45 17.40
C THR A 342 -34.96 6.82 16.59
N ASN A 343 -34.12 6.04 17.28
CA ASN A 343 -33.08 5.19 16.71
C ASN A 343 -33.44 3.69 16.76
N GLN A 344 -34.58 3.34 17.35
CA GLN A 344 -35.08 1.97 17.47
C GLN A 344 -35.52 1.43 16.11
N CYS A 345 -35.25 0.16 15.85
CA CYS A 345 -35.58 -0.49 14.60
C CYS A 345 -37.07 -0.42 14.30
N PRO A 346 -37.46 0.04 13.10
CA PRO A 346 -38.87 0.20 12.76
C PRO A 346 -39.60 -1.15 12.60
N PHE A 347 -38.84 -2.25 12.49
CA PHE A 347 -39.39 -3.59 12.25
C PHE A 347 -39.52 -4.41 13.53
N CYS A 348 -38.48 -4.50 14.36
CA CYS A 348 -38.56 -5.22 15.63
C CYS A 348 -39.00 -4.34 16.81
N GLN A 349 -38.75 -3.03 16.75
CA GLN A 349 -39.04 -2.06 17.82
C GLN A 349 -38.37 -2.35 19.18
N ILE A 350 -37.44 -3.32 19.23
CA ILE A 350 -36.75 -3.75 20.45
C ILE A 350 -35.35 -3.13 20.51
N GLU A 351 -34.56 -3.28 19.44
CA GLU A 351 -33.16 -2.87 19.41
C GLU A 351 -32.92 -1.60 18.58
N ILE A 352 -31.76 -0.97 18.80
CA ILE A 352 -31.28 0.14 17.95
C ILE A 352 -30.92 -0.40 16.56
N GLU A 353 -31.42 0.25 15.51
CA GLU A 353 -31.07 -0.13 14.14
C GLU A 353 -29.71 0.45 13.74
N ASN A 354 -28.64 -0.30 14.03
CA ASN A 354 -27.26 0.00 13.62
C ASN A 354 -26.87 -0.73 12.31
N ASN A 355 -25.62 -0.58 11.84
CA ASN A 355 -25.14 -1.19 10.59
C ASN A 355 -25.17 -2.71 10.55
N ILE A 356 -25.26 -3.37 11.71
CA ILE A 356 -25.25 -4.84 11.83
C ILE A 356 -26.67 -5.35 12.05
N HIS A 357 -27.48 -4.66 12.88
CA HIS A 357 -28.85 -5.02 13.20
C HIS A 357 -29.73 -5.19 11.95
N ILE A 358 -29.46 -4.44 10.89
CA ILE A 358 -30.15 -4.60 9.60
C ILE A 358 -30.07 -6.01 9.00
N PHE A 359 -29.08 -6.81 9.38
CA PHE A 359 -28.90 -8.19 8.95
C PHE A 359 -29.26 -9.21 10.03
N THR A 360 -29.46 -8.77 11.28
CA THR A 360 -29.72 -9.65 12.44
C THR A 360 -31.10 -9.44 13.06
N CYS A 361 -31.91 -8.51 12.53
CA CYS A 361 -33.24 -8.18 13.01
C CYS A 361 -34.22 -9.36 12.87
N SER A 362 -34.69 -9.90 14.00
CA SER A 362 -35.54 -11.10 14.08
C SER A 362 -36.98 -10.91 13.62
N SER A 363 -37.45 -9.68 13.42
CA SER A 363 -38.85 -9.36 13.13
C SER A 363 -39.37 -9.84 11.76
N GLN A 364 -38.58 -10.60 11.00
CA GLN A 364 -38.93 -11.03 9.64
C GLN A 364 -38.95 -12.56 9.47
N THR A 365 -38.45 -13.34 10.43
CA THR A 365 -38.33 -14.80 10.33
C THR A 365 -38.52 -15.48 11.69
N GLY A 366 -39.20 -16.63 11.74
CA GLY A 366 -39.28 -17.47 12.94
C GLY A 366 -37.95 -18.17 13.32
N ILE A 367 -36.85 -17.78 12.67
CA ILE A 367 -35.49 -18.33 12.80
C ILE A 367 -34.56 -17.15 13.08
N ASN A 368 -33.50 -17.36 13.87
CA ASN A 368 -32.47 -16.37 14.13
C ASN A 368 -31.74 -15.97 12.81
N PRO A 369 -31.87 -14.72 12.33
CA PRO A 369 -31.27 -14.31 11.06
C PRO A 369 -29.74 -14.41 11.03
N LEU A 370 -29.09 -14.26 12.19
CA LEU A 370 -27.63 -14.40 12.29
C LEU A 370 -27.19 -15.84 12.01
N GLU A 371 -27.90 -16.83 12.55
CA GLU A 371 -27.64 -18.25 12.28
C GLU A 371 -27.88 -18.59 10.81
N GLU A 372 -28.95 -18.07 10.23
CA GLU A 372 -29.23 -18.26 8.81
C GLU A 372 -28.10 -17.70 7.92
N LEU A 373 -27.62 -16.50 8.25
CA LEU A 373 -26.53 -15.86 7.52
C LEU A 373 -25.20 -16.59 7.70
N LYS A 374 -24.93 -17.10 8.91
CA LYS A 374 -23.75 -17.94 9.22
C LYS A 374 -23.77 -19.22 8.39
N GLU A 375 -24.90 -19.92 8.34
CA GLU A 375 -25.06 -21.13 7.54
C GLU A 375 -24.94 -20.86 6.03
N LYS A 376 -25.50 -19.75 5.54
CA LYS A 376 -25.27 -19.31 4.14
C LYS A 376 -23.80 -19.04 3.87
N PHE A 377 -23.09 -18.40 4.80
CA PHE A 377 -21.66 -18.12 4.63
C PHE A 377 -20.82 -19.40 4.60
N LYS A 378 -21.08 -20.36 5.49
CA LYS A 378 -20.45 -21.69 5.44
C LYS A 378 -20.65 -22.37 4.08
N LYS A 379 -21.88 -22.37 3.57
CA LYS A 379 -22.20 -22.93 2.24
C LYS A 379 -21.43 -22.22 1.12
N ILE A 380 -21.32 -20.90 1.19
CA ILE A 380 -20.52 -20.11 0.23
C ILE A 380 -19.03 -20.52 0.29
N LEU A 381 -18.47 -20.68 1.49
CA LEU A 381 -17.07 -21.11 1.67
C LEU A 381 -16.84 -22.51 1.09
N ILE A 382 -17.73 -23.45 1.36
CA ILE A 382 -17.67 -24.82 0.82
C ILE A 382 -17.74 -24.81 -0.70
N HIS A 383 -18.69 -24.06 -1.26
CA HIS A 383 -18.86 -23.96 -2.70
C HIS A 383 -17.62 -23.37 -3.40
N GLU A 384 -17.01 -22.32 -2.85
CA GLU A 384 -15.80 -21.74 -3.45
C GLU A 384 -14.57 -22.62 -3.30
N ALA A 385 -14.45 -23.36 -2.19
CA ALA A 385 -13.39 -24.34 -2.02
C ALA A 385 -13.53 -25.50 -3.03
N ALA A 386 -14.75 -26.03 -3.18
CA ALA A 386 -15.05 -27.09 -4.14
C ALA A 386 -14.82 -26.64 -5.59
N ASN A 387 -15.15 -25.40 -5.94
CA ASN A 387 -14.88 -24.84 -7.27
C ASN A 387 -13.39 -24.80 -7.62
N ILE A 388 -12.50 -24.67 -6.64
CA ILE A 388 -11.06 -24.61 -6.89
C ILE A 388 -10.43 -26.00 -6.84
N LEU A 389 -10.76 -26.85 -5.85
CA LEU A 389 -10.19 -28.20 -5.75
C LEU A 389 -10.87 -29.25 -6.64
N GLN A 390 -12.04 -28.93 -7.22
CA GLN A 390 -12.88 -29.90 -7.93
C GLN A 390 -13.17 -31.15 -7.06
N LEU A 391 -13.17 -32.35 -7.65
CA LEU A 391 -13.52 -33.63 -7.00
C LEU A 391 -12.53 -34.12 -5.91
N LYS A 392 -11.46 -33.39 -5.61
CA LYS A 392 -10.44 -33.80 -4.62
C LYS A 392 -10.75 -33.35 -3.19
N LEU A 393 -11.85 -32.62 -2.98
CA LEU A 393 -12.16 -32.03 -1.68
C LEU A 393 -12.94 -33.02 -0.80
N ASN A 394 -12.39 -33.39 0.36
CA ASN A 394 -13.14 -34.14 1.38
C ASN A 394 -14.16 -33.21 2.05
N LEU A 395 -15.41 -33.28 1.60
CA LEU A 395 -16.50 -32.38 2.02
C LEU A 395 -16.82 -32.51 3.51
N GLU A 396 -16.78 -33.72 4.07
CA GLU A 396 -17.10 -33.98 5.47
C GLU A 396 -16.03 -33.39 6.40
N SER A 397 -14.75 -33.59 6.05
CA SER A 397 -13.62 -33.00 6.78
C SER A 397 -13.68 -31.47 6.75
N LEU A 398 -14.00 -30.87 5.60
CA LEU A 398 -14.17 -29.43 5.47
C LEU A 398 -15.33 -28.91 6.33
N LYS A 399 -16.50 -29.55 6.27
CA LYS A 399 -17.66 -29.17 7.10
C LYS A 399 -17.29 -29.20 8.58
N LYS A 400 -16.69 -30.29 9.06
CA LYS A 400 -16.26 -30.43 10.46
C LYS A 400 -15.28 -29.34 10.88
N LYS A 401 -14.27 -29.04 10.05
CA LYS A 401 -13.31 -27.95 10.31
C LYS A 401 -13.99 -26.58 10.35
N LEU A 402 -14.93 -26.32 9.44
CA LEU A 402 -15.70 -25.08 9.43
C LEU A 402 -16.63 -24.97 10.63
N ASP A 403 -17.29 -26.06 11.03
CA ASP A 403 -18.16 -26.05 12.20
C ASP A 403 -17.34 -25.74 13.46
N ILE A 404 -16.19 -26.39 13.66
CA ILE A 404 -15.27 -26.06 14.76
C ILE A 404 -14.86 -24.58 14.72
N TYR A 405 -14.43 -24.09 13.55
CA TYR A 405 -14.00 -22.69 13.38
C TYR A 405 -15.11 -21.68 13.65
N THR A 406 -16.34 -21.99 13.25
CA THR A 406 -17.49 -21.08 13.36
C THR A 406 -18.24 -21.20 14.69
N ASN A 407 -17.94 -22.19 15.54
CA ASN A 407 -18.49 -22.26 16.89
C ASN A 407 -18.09 -21.04 17.74
N ASP A 408 -16.89 -20.50 17.51
CA ASP A 408 -16.40 -19.31 18.21
C ASP A 408 -17.12 -18.02 17.78
N PHE A 409 -17.91 -18.06 16.71
CA PHE A 409 -18.71 -16.90 16.27
C PHE A 409 -19.85 -16.57 17.22
N ASP A 410 -20.27 -17.53 18.05
CA ASP A 410 -21.46 -17.41 18.89
C ASP A 410 -21.13 -16.88 20.30
N LEU A 411 -19.85 -16.73 20.64
CA LEU A 411 -19.41 -16.29 21.97
C LEU A 411 -19.53 -14.75 22.16
N ARG A 412 -20.54 -14.39 22.97
CA ARG A 412 -20.70 -13.22 23.88
C ARG A 412 -21.22 -11.90 23.28
N ASN A 413 -22.30 -11.40 23.92
CA ASN A 413 -22.88 -10.05 23.88
C ASN A 413 -22.71 -9.27 22.55
N GLN A 414 -23.55 -9.62 21.57
CA GLN A 414 -23.65 -9.00 20.25
C GLN A 414 -23.90 -7.48 20.25
N HIS A 415 -24.17 -6.89 21.42
CA HIS A 415 -24.39 -5.45 21.60
C HIS A 415 -23.09 -4.64 21.82
N LEU A 416 -21.96 -5.29 22.09
CA LEU A 416 -20.68 -4.61 22.33
C LEU A 416 -19.62 -5.22 21.41
N MET A 417 -19.30 -4.56 20.30
CA MET A 417 -18.18 -4.91 19.39
C MET A 417 -16.79 -4.75 20.05
N GLU A 418 -16.71 -4.81 21.37
CA GLU A 418 -15.58 -4.43 22.23
C GLU A 418 -14.64 -5.59 22.57
N PHE A 419 -14.77 -6.74 21.90
CA PHE A 419 -13.91 -7.90 22.13
C PHE A 419 -12.59 -7.84 21.35
N ASP A 420 -11.55 -8.47 21.91
CA ASP A 420 -10.23 -8.59 21.29
C ASP A 420 -10.17 -9.60 20.14
N GLN A 421 -11.15 -10.50 20.05
CA GLN A 421 -11.25 -11.52 19.00
C GLN A 421 -12.22 -11.09 17.89
N ILE A 422 -11.96 -11.55 16.66
CA ILE A 422 -12.82 -11.30 15.51
C ILE A 422 -14.00 -12.27 15.56
N CYS A 423 -15.22 -11.74 15.51
CA CYS A 423 -16.46 -12.51 15.48
C CYS A 423 -17.13 -12.47 14.10
N PHE A 424 -18.29 -13.13 13.95
CA PHE A 424 -19.00 -13.10 12.67
C PHE A 424 -19.54 -11.72 12.30
N LEU A 425 -19.87 -10.87 13.27
CA LEU A 425 -20.34 -9.50 13.00
C LEU A 425 -19.25 -8.65 12.32
N ASP A 426 -17.99 -8.87 12.69
CA ASP A 426 -16.84 -8.24 12.05
C ASP A 426 -16.70 -8.71 10.58
N ILE A 427 -16.97 -9.99 10.31
CA ILE A 427 -16.98 -10.55 8.94
C ILE A 427 -18.13 -9.95 8.11
N ILE A 428 -19.31 -9.78 8.71
CA ILE A 428 -20.45 -9.07 8.08
C ILE A 428 -20.06 -7.64 7.73
N ALA A 429 -19.35 -6.92 8.62
CA ALA A 429 -18.84 -5.58 8.34
C ALA A 429 -17.82 -5.54 7.18
N GLY A 430 -17.26 -6.69 6.82
CA GLY A 430 -16.36 -6.88 5.68
C GLY A 430 -14.93 -7.26 6.05
N LEU A 431 -14.63 -7.49 7.34
CA LEU A 431 -13.31 -7.89 7.78
C LEU A 431 -12.99 -9.34 7.43
N ILE A 432 -11.72 -9.59 7.09
CA ILE A 432 -11.22 -10.93 6.81
C ILE A 432 -10.26 -11.34 7.93
N PRO A 433 -10.58 -12.34 8.76
CA PRO A 433 -9.67 -12.85 9.79
C PRO A 433 -8.43 -13.53 9.18
N ASN A 434 -7.26 -13.36 9.79
CA ASN A 434 -6.05 -14.12 9.46
C ASN A 434 -6.26 -15.63 9.71
N SER A 435 -7.00 -15.99 10.75
CA SER A 435 -7.36 -17.38 11.07
C SER A 435 -8.15 -18.05 9.93
N LEU A 436 -9.10 -17.35 9.31
CA LEU A 436 -9.83 -17.85 8.14
C LEU A 436 -8.89 -18.09 6.95
N VAL A 437 -7.93 -17.19 6.71
CA VAL A 437 -6.94 -17.33 5.63
C VAL A 437 -6.00 -18.50 5.89
N LEU A 438 -5.60 -18.73 7.14
CA LEU A 438 -4.78 -19.86 7.54
C LEU A 438 -5.52 -21.19 7.39
N LEU A 439 -6.78 -21.24 7.83
CA LEU A 439 -7.65 -22.41 7.66
C LEU A 439 -7.73 -22.83 6.19
N PHE A 440 -7.99 -21.88 5.28
CA PHE A 440 -8.04 -22.18 3.85
C PHE A 440 -6.68 -22.39 3.20
N LYS A 441 -5.58 -21.86 3.76
CA LYS A 441 -4.23 -22.25 3.34
C LYS A 441 -3.98 -23.73 3.63
N GLU A 442 -4.37 -24.22 4.80
CA GLU A 442 -4.21 -25.63 5.19
C GLU A 442 -5.10 -26.56 4.36
N ILE A 443 -6.38 -26.19 4.17
CA ILE A 443 -7.34 -27.01 3.41
C ILE A 443 -6.95 -27.12 1.94
N MET A 444 -6.43 -26.03 1.35
CA MET A 444 -6.06 -26.00 -0.05
C MET A 444 -4.63 -26.48 -0.31
N GLY A 445 -3.80 -26.66 0.73
CA GLY A 445 -2.38 -26.99 0.62
C GLY A 445 -1.48 -25.88 0.04
N ASN A 446 -2.07 -24.75 -0.38
CA ASN A 446 -1.36 -23.63 -0.99
C ASN A 446 -1.95 -22.28 -0.53
N SER A 447 -1.07 -21.31 -0.24
CA SER A 447 -1.48 -19.97 0.18
C SER A 447 -2.24 -19.20 -0.90
N LYS A 448 -1.88 -19.36 -2.18
CA LYS A 448 -2.54 -18.63 -3.27
C LYS A 448 -4.01 -19.02 -3.40
N ASP A 449 -4.28 -20.32 -3.39
CA ASP A 449 -5.63 -20.86 -3.55
C ASP A 449 -6.48 -20.63 -2.31
N GLY A 450 -5.90 -20.78 -1.10
CA GLY A 450 -6.59 -20.45 0.15
C GLY A 450 -7.04 -18.99 0.20
N LYS A 451 -6.17 -18.05 -0.18
CA LYS A 451 -6.54 -16.62 -0.30
C LYS A 451 -7.63 -16.39 -1.34
N LEU A 452 -7.61 -17.12 -2.46
CA LEU A 452 -8.60 -16.99 -3.53
C LEU A 452 -9.99 -17.47 -3.11
N VAL A 453 -10.10 -18.60 -2.40
CA VAL A 453 -11.36 -19.08 -1.81
C VAL A 453 -11.96 -17.99 -0.93
N VAL A 454 -11.19 -17.51 0.05
CA VAL A 454 -11.65 -16.50 1.00
C VAL A 454 -12.11 -15.24 0.29
N LEU A 455 -11.33 -14.74 -0.68
CA LEU A 455 -11.69 -13.51 -1.41
C LEU A 455 -13.00 -13.67 -2.21
N ARG A 456 -13.19 -14.80 -2.89
CA ARG A 456 -14.43 -15.08 -3.65
C ARG A 456 -15.63 -15.29 -2.72
N SER A 457 -15.44 -15.97 -1.61
CA SER A 457 -16.49 -16.17 -0.60
C SER A 457 -16.93 -14.86 0.02
N MET A 458 -16.00 -13.96 0.34
CA MET A 458 -16.33 -12.62 0.84
C MET A 458 -17.06 -11.77 -0.19
N TYR A 459 -16.69 -11.89 -1.47
CA TYR A 459 -17.44 -11.23 -2.55
C TYR A 459 -18.89 -11.74 -2.65
N LYS A 460 -19.11 -13.06 -2.56
CA LYS A 460 -20.45 -13.65 -2.56
C LYS A 460 -21.27 -13.28 -1.33
N LEU A 461 -20.66 -13.30 -0.14
CA LEU A 461 -21.31 -12.83 1.09
C LEU A 461 -21.77 -11.39 0.94
N LYS A 462 -20.92 -10.53 0.37
CA LYS A 462 -21.24 -9.12 0.13
C LYS A 462 -22.41 -8.93 -0.85
N LEU A 463 -22.52 -9.76 -1.88
CA LEU A 463 -23.68 -9.73 -2.79
C LEU A 463 -24.97 -10.09 -2.04
N LEU A 464 -24.93 -11.12 -1.18
CA LEU A 464 -26.04 -11.51 -0.33
C LEU A 464 -26.44 -10.36 0.62
N LEU A 465 -25.48 -9.76 1.33
CA LEU A 465 -25.71 -8.63 2.22
C LEU A 465 -26.29 -7.42 1.46
N PHE A 466 -25.84 -7.16 0.24
CA PHE A 466 -26.37 -6.08 -0.58
C PHE A 466 -27.83 -6.31 -0.98
N GLN A 467 -28.24 -7.55 -1.24
CA GLN A 467 -29.63 -7.91 -1.51
C GLN A 467 -30.51 -7.70 -0.25
N LEU A 468 -30.04 -8.16 0.92
CA LEU A 468 -30.74 -7.93 2.18
C LEU A 468 -30.89 -6.43 2.49
N TRP A 469 -29.83 -5.66 2.23
CA TRP A 469 -29.85 -4.20 2.37
C TRP A 469 -30.89 -3.54 1.46
N LYS A 470 -30.99 -3.97 0.19
CA LYS A 470 -32.02 -3.46 -0.74
C LYS A 470 -33.43 -3.76 -0.26
N TYR A 471 -33.68 -5.01 0.14
CA TYR A 471 -34.98 -5.42 0.68
C TYR A 471 -35.37 -4.58 1.90
N ARG A 472 -34.43 -4.37 2.83
CA ARG A 472 -34.64 -3.47 3.97
C ARG A 472 -34.95 -2.04 3.52
N CYS A 473 -34.27 -1.51 2.50
CA CYS A 473 -34.51 -0.13 2.03
C CYS A 473 -35.93 0.03 1.52
N GLU A 474 -36.44 -0.95 0.77
CA GLU A 474 -37.82 -0.95 0.26
C GLU A 474 -38.83 -0.92 1.42
N LYS A 475 -38.63 -1.77 2.44
CA LYS A 475 -39.47 -1.78 3.65
C LYS A 475 -39.36 -0.48 4.45
N PHE A 476 -38.17 0.09 4.54
CA PHE A 476 -37.94 1.35 5.24
C PHE A 476 -38.65 2.53 4.57
N LEU A 477 -38.70 2.57 3.23
CA LEU A 477 -39.46 3.60 2.50
C LEU A 477 -40.96 3.52 2.80
N ILE A 478 -41.51 2.30 2.95
CA ILE A 478 -42.91 2.10 3.35
C ILE A 478 -43.14 2.65 4.77
N TRP A 479 -42.21 2.36 5.69
CA TRP A 479 -42.27 2.90 7.06
C TRP A 479 -42.14 4.43 7.08
N GLU A 480 -41.24 5.04 6.32
CA GLU A 480 -41.13 6.51 6.25
C GLU A 480 -42.43 7.16 5.78
N ARG A 481 -43.11 6.55 4.80
CA ARG A 481 -44.43 7.01 4.34
C ARG A 481 -45.48 6.92 5.45
N SER A 482 -45.46 5.86 6.26
CA SER A 482 -46.39 5.73 7.40
C SER A 482 -46.12 6.76 8.51
N GLN A 483 -44.88 7.25 8.62
CA GLN A 483 -44.49 8.35 9.51
C GLN A 483 -44.67 9.74 8.89
N ASN A 484 -45.30 9.85 7.71
CA ASN A 484 -45.47 11.10 6.95
C ASN A 484 -44.15 11.81 6.55
N ILE A 485 -43.04 11.07 6.48
CA ILE A 485 -41.74 11.60 6.06
C ILE A 485 -41.67 11.60 4.52
N LYS A 486 -41.59 12.79 3.90
CA LYS A 486 -41.51 12.96 2.44
C LYS A 486 -40.08 13.30 2.01
N ALA A 487 -39.80 13.11 0.72
CA ALA A 487 -38.47 13.39 0.15
C ALA A 487 -38.01 14.85 0.36
N LYS A 488 -38.95 15.81 0.36
CA LYS A 488 -38.67 17.24 0.63
C LYS A 488 -38.17 17.48 2.06
N ASP A 489 -38.67 16.74 3.04
CA ASP A 489 -38.33 16.92 4.45
C ASP A 489 -36.88 16.50 4.71
N LYS A 490 -36.39 15.50 3.95
CA LYS A 490 -35.00 15.05 3.97
C LYS A 490 -34.02 16.08 3.39
N LYS A 491 -34.50 17.00 2.53
CA LYS A 491 -33.68 18.09 1.95
C LYS A 491 -33.59 19.30 2.87
N LEU A 492 -34.58 19.53 3.73
CA LEU A 492 -34.68 20.71 4.60
C LEU A 492 -33.74 20.70 5.81
N GLY A 493 -33.15 19.55 6.16
CA GLY A 493 -32.20 19.40 7.28
C GLY A 493 -30.84 20.11 7.13
N ARG A 494 -30.63 20.89 6.06
CA ARG A 494 -29.43 21.72 5.82
C ARG A 494 -29.75 23.22 5.80
N LYS A 495 -30.46 23.76 6.80
CA LYS A 495 -30.35 25.22 7.00
C LYS A 495 -28.99 25.50 7.63
N LYS A 496 -28.05 26.06 6.84
CA LYS A 496 -26.81 26.63 7.38
C LYS A 496 -27.20 27.63 8.48
N PRO A 497 -26.55 27.65 9.65
CA PRO A 497 -26.62 28.83 10.50
C PRO A 497 -26.10 30.01 9.67
N ASN A 498 -26.85 31.11 9.65
CA ASN A 498 -26.43 32.36 9.00
C ASN A 498 -25.20 32.90 9.74
N ASN A 499 -24.01 32.46 9.35
CA ASN A 499 -22.77 33.17 9.67
C ASN A 499 -22.20 33.73 8.38
N THR A 500 -22.38 35.02 8.22
CA THR A 500 -21.59 35.90 7.36
C THR A 500 -20.11 35.74 7.71
N SER A 501 -19.39 34.94 6.94
CA SER A 501 -17.95 35.11 6.71
C SER A 501 -17.58 34.36 5.43
N THR A 502 -17.26 35.14 4.40
CA THR A 502 -16.65 34.73 3.14
C THR A 502 -15.34 34.01 3.40
N MET A 503 -15.33 32.69 3.21
CA MET A 503 -14.15 31.90 2.88
C MET A 503 -14.57 30.98 1.73
N ILE A 504 -13.98 31.22 0.57
CA ILE A 504 -14.15 30.41 -0.63
C ILE A 504 -13.42 29.09 -0.37
N ASP A 505 -14.17 28.03 -0.12
CA ASP A 505 -13.68 26.65 -0.22
C ASP A 505 -14.60 25.95 -1.21
N GLU A 506 -14.09 25.65 -2.41
CA GLU A 506 -14.80 24.92 -3.45
C GLU A 506 -14.96 23.46 -3.02
N SER A 507 -15.94 23.22 -2.15
CA SER A 507 -16.40 21.88 -1.83
C SER A 507 -17.20 21.34 -3.02
N ILE A 508 -16.65 20.36 -3.74
CA ILE A 508 -17.42 19.57 -4.70
C ILE A 508 -18.50 18.81 -3.92
N ASP A 509 -19.74 19.28 -4.05
CA ASP A 509 -20.96 18.74 -3.46
C ASP A 509 -21.19 17.29 -3.88
N MET A 510 -20.98 16.34 -2.97
CA MET A 510 -21.35 14.94 -3.18
C MET A 510 -22.80 14.73 -2.72
N ARG A 511 -23.71 14.67 -3.70
CA ARG A 511 -25.16 14.46 -3.51
C ARG A 511 -25.45 13.07 -2.96
N VAL A 512 -26.24 12.99 -1.89
CA VAL A 512 -26.52 11.73 -1.16
C VAL A 512 -27.90 11.12 -1.48
N TYR A 513 -28.76 11.81 -2.23
CA TYR A 513 -30.19 11.44 -2.35
C TYR A 513 -30.76 11.23 -3.76
N ASP A 514 -29.96 11.24 -4.83
CA ASP A 514 -30.55 11.24 -6.19
C ASP A 514 -30.89 9.85 -6.77
N ASP A 515 -30.48 8.72 -6.17
CA ASP A 515 -30.58 7.41 -6.86
C ASP A 515 -31.73 6.48 -6.40
N VAL A 516 -32.69 6.96 -5.59
CA VAL A 516 -33.86 6.15 -5.15
C VAL A 516 -35.19 6.70 -5.68
N ILE A 517 -35.18 7.80 -6.44
CA ILE A 517 -36.39 8.41 -6.98
C ILE A 517 -36.19 8.71 -8.48
N TYR A 518 -36.11 7.67 -9.29
CA TYR A 518 -36.52 7.74 -10.70
C TYR A 518 -36.69 6.32 -11.27
N ASP A 519 -37.84 5.69 -10.99
CA ASP A 519 -38.41 4.59 -11.82
C ASP A 519 -39.82 4.11 -11.39
N GLN A 520 -40.64 4.98 -10.78
CA GLN A 520 -42.02 4.58 -10.37
C GLN A 520 -43.10 5.58 -10.78
N GLN A 521 -43.02 6.09 -12.01
CA GLN A 521 -44.19 6.67 -12.68
C GLN A 521 -44.38 6.00 -14.03
N GLN A 522 -44.78 4.73 -14.01
CA GLN A 522 -45.90 4.20 -14.79
C GLN A 522 -46.15 2.75 -14.36
N GLN A 523 -47.43 2.36 -14.31
CA GLN A 523 -47.96 1.02 -14.01
C GLN A 523 -48.18 0.65 -12.53
N THR A 524 -49.06 1.39 -11.86
CA THR A 524 -50.05 0.77 -10.97
C THR A 524 -51.32 0.50 -11.76
N LYS A 525 -51.59 -0.77 -12.09
CA LYS A 525 -52.93 -1.36 -12.19
C LYS A 525 -52.80 -2.88 -12.25
N ASN A 526 -53.61 -3.53 -11.40
CA ASN A 526 -53.85 -4.97 -11.23
C ASN A 526 -52.98 -5.68 -10.18
N LEU A 527 -53.56 -5.79 -8.98
CA LEU A 527 -53.34 -6.94 -8.09
C LEU A 527 -53.76 -8.21 -8.85
N GLN A 528 -52.84 -9.15 -9.03
CA GLN A 528 -53.15 -10.57 -9.18
C GLN A 528 -51.93 -11.40 -8.76
N ILE A 529 -52.23 -12.46 -8.01
CA ILE A 529 -51.36 -13.50 -7.47
C ILE A 529 -50.26 -13.87 -8.48
N CYS A 530 -48.98 -13.79 -8.10
CA CYS A 530 -47.87 -14.20 -8.98
C CYS A 530 -46.91 -15.17 -8.28
N ASN A 531 -46.88 -16.37 -8.87
CA ASN A 531 -45.93 -17.46 -8.64
C ASN A 531 -44.47 -17.00 -8.73
N TYR A 532 -43.63 -17.57 -7.85
CA TYR A 532 -42.17 -17.49 -7.93
C TYR A 532 -41.67 -18.30 -9.14
N ASN A 533 -41.61 -17.65 -10.30
CA ASN A 533 -40.75 -18.00 -11.44
C ASN A 533 -41.01 -16.96 -12.52
N MET A 534 -40.39 -15.78 -12.45
CA MET A 534 -40.23 -14.86 -13.59
C MET A 534 -39.07 -13.89 -13.34
N ASP A 535 -38.18 -13.85 -14.32
CA ASP A 535 -36.97 -13.04 -14.44
C ASP A 535 -37.36 -11.67 -15.03
N TYR A 536 -36.95 -10.56 -14.42
CA TYR A 536 -37.28 -9.21 -14.89
C TYR A 536 -36.01 -8.49 -15.36
N GLY A 537 -35.91 -8.24 -16.67
CA GLY A 537 -34.97 -7.25 -17.18
C GLY A 537 -34.60 -7.29 -18.67
N SER A 538 -35.55 -7.18 -19.61
CA SER A 538 -35.33 -6.48 -20.89
C SER A 538 -36.66 -6.29 -21.64
N GLY A 539 -37.12 -5.04 -21.73
CA GLY A 539 -38.31 -4.65 -22.48
C GLY A 539 -38.10 -4.56 -24.00
N GLU A 540 -37.52 -5.59 -24.63
CA GLU A 540 -37.47 -5.70 -26.09
C GLU A 540 -37.77 -7.13 -26.55
N LYS A 541 -38.78 -7.29 -27.42
CA LYS A 541 -39.11 -8.56 -28.08
C LYS A 541 -38.07 -8.86 -29.16
N ARG A 542 -36.97 -9.53 -28.79
CA ARG A 542 -36.25 -10.54 -29.61
C ARG A 542 -35.06 -11.05 -28.79
N ASN A 543 -34.94 -12.39 -28.72
CA ASN A 543 -33.90 -13.20 -28.05
C ASN A 543 -34.14 -13.54 -26.58
N SER A 544 -34.99 -14.55 -26.35
CA SER A 544 -35.09 -15.23 -25.05
C SER A 544 -33.94 -16.24 -24.86
N PHE A 545 -33.50 -16.43 -23.62
CA PHE A 545 -32.54 -17.49 -23.23
C PHE A 545 -32.98 -18.88 -23.69
N ASN A 546 -34.29 -19.14 -23.77
CA ASN A 546 -34.83 -20.39 -24.31
C ASN A 546 -34.57 -20.57 -25.81
N THR A 547 -34.56 -19.47 -26.59
CA THR A 547 -34.18 -19.49 -28.01
C THR A 547 -32.68 -19.82 -28.14
N ALA A 548 -31.84 -19.25 -27.28
CA ALA A 548 -30.40 -19.56 -27.25
C ALA A 548 -30.13 -21.01 -26.83
N VAL A 549 -30.86 -21.55 -25.86
CA VAL A 549 -30.75 -22.96 -25.42
C VAL A 549 -31.28 -23.92 -26.49
N HIS A 550 -32.35 -23.55 -27.20
CA HIS A 550 -32.89 -24.33 -28.31
C HIS A 550 -31.87 -24.44 -29.47
N TYR A 551 -31.30 -23.31 -29.92
CA TYR A 551 -30.27 -23.35 -30.97
C TYR A 551 -28.94 -23.94 -30.49
N ALA A 552 -28.57 -23.79 -29.22
CA ALA A 552 -27.38 -24.45 -28.66
C ALA A 552 -27.53 -25.98 -28.60
N LYS A 553 -28.74 -26.49 -28.29
CA LYS A 553 -29.04 -27.92 -28.36
C LYS A 553 -29.00 -28.43 -29.81
N HIS A 554 -29.62 -27.71 -30.76
CA HIS A 554 -29.54 -28.08 -32.18
C HIS A 554 -28.12 -28.01 -32.74
N TRP A 555 -27.31 -27.03 -32.32
CA TRP A 555 -25.91 -26.88 -32.68
C TRP A 555 -25.05 -28.01 -32.10
N LEU A 556 -25.27 -28.41 -30.85
CA LEU A 556 -24.59 -29.54 -30.22
C LEU A 556 -24.96 -30.86 -30.90
N TYR A 557 -26.22 -31.02 -31.30
CA TYR A 557 -26.71 -32.19 -32.03
C TYR A 557 -26.08 -32.29 -33.43
N ALA A 558 -25.97 -31.17 -34.15
CA ALA A 558 -25.29 -31.11 -35.45
C ALA A 558 -23.79 -31.41 -35.33
N LYS A 559 -23.14 -30.94 -34.26
CA LYS A 559 -21.71 -31.17 -34.00
C LYS A 559 -21.36 -32.63 -33.67
N ILE A 560 -22.27 -33.35 -33.02
CA ILE A 560 -22.08 -34.77 -32.67
C ILE A 560 -22.26 -35.66 -33.92
N LEU A 561 -23.15 -35.30 -34.85
CA LEU A 561 -23.44 -36.10 -36.04
C LEU A 561 -22.50 -35.85 -37.24
N SER A 562 -21.88 -34.68 -37.35
CA SER A 562 -21.14 -34.29 -38.57
C SER A 562 -19.61 -34.21 -38.44
N GLY A 563 -19.03 -34.48 -37.26
CA GLY A 563 -17.61 -34.83 -37.13
C GLY A 563 -16.56 -33.82 -37.61
N ILE A 564 -16.87 -32.54 -37.85
CA ILE A 564 -15.90 -31.56 -38.35
C ILE A 564 -15.53 -30.52 -37.28
N SER A 565 -14.22 -30.42 -37.04
CA SER A 565 -13.54 -29.35 -36.29
C SER A 565 -12.99 -28.34 -37.29
N ILE A 566 -13.10 -27.02 -37.02
CA ILE A 566 -12.00 -26.03 -37.16
C ILE A 566 -12.47 -24.59 -36.80
N LYS A 567 -11.49 -23.85 -36.28
CA LYS A 567 -11.40 -22.42 -35.94
C LYS A 567 -12.11 -21.46 -36.94
N GLY A 568 -12.80 -20.46 -36.39
CA GLY A 568 -13.03 -19.17 -37.06
C GLY A 568 -14.48 -18.83 -37.39
N THR A 569 -15.28 -18.41 -36.41
CA THR A 569 -16.63 -17.85 -36.64
C THR A 569 -16.88 -16.57 -35.85
N SER A 570 -16.08 -15.53 -36.10
CA SER A 570 -16.42 -14.15 -35.70
C SER A 570 -17.11 -13.34 -36.81
N ARG A 571 -17.45 -13.95 -37.95
CA ARG A 571 -18.00 -13.25 -39.12
C ARG A 571 -19.46 -13.55 -39.48
N PHE A 572 -20.14 -14.48 -38.80
CA PHE A 572 -21.50 -14.90 -39.21
C PHE A 572 -22.67 -14.18 -38.49
N TYR A 573 -22.41 -13.36 -37.47
CA TYR A 573 -23.46 -12.65 -36.71
C TYR A 573 -23.52 -11.14 -36.96
N LYS A 574 -23.03 -10.66 -38.12
CA LYS A 574 -23.09 -9.22 -38.46
C LYS A 574 -24.14 -8.83 -39.49
N THR A 575 -24.93 -9.77 -40.01
CA THR A 575 -26.05 -9.45 -40.90
C THR A 575 -27.13 -10.51 -40.74
N ASN A 576 -28.10 -10.23 -39.88
CA ASN A 576 -29.55 -10.48 -40.03
C ASN A 576 -30.29 -10.20 -38.73
#